data_AF-A0A966W7R6-F1
#
_entry.id   AF-A0A966W7R6-F1
#
_cell.length_a   1.000
_cell.length_b   1.000
_cell.length_c   1.000
_cell.angle_alpha   90.00
_cell.angle_beta   90.00
_cell.angle_gamma   90.00
#
_symmetry.space_group_name_H-M   'P 1'
#
loop_
_entity.id
_entity.type
_entity.pdbx_description
1 polymer ?
#
loop_
_entity_poly.entity_id
_entity_poly.type
_entity_poly.pdbx_seq_one_letter_code
_entity_poly.pdbx_strand_id
1 'polypeptide(L)' 'MNRELAPRSGADALEAVIAAGDLNNLSASQRLDLYQRTCETLGLNPLTRPLEYLKLQGRTIMYVRKE' A
#
# COMPACT_ATOMS: atom_id res chain seq x y z
N MET A 1 -29.71 -5.98 9.94
CA MET A 1 -29.46 -7.31 9.33
C MET A 1 -29.22 -7.06 7.84
N ASN A 2 -28.04 -7.46 7.32
CA ASN A 2 -27.62 -7.57 5.91
C ASN A 2 -27.39 -6.22 5.18
N ARG A 3 -26.16 -5.68 5.04
CA ARG A 3 -24.96 -6.10 4.28
C ARG A 3 -25.20 -6.29 2.78
N GLU A 4 -24.86 -5.25 2.02
CA GLU A 4 -24.22 -5.36 0.71
C GLU A 4 -23.23 -4.18 0.55
N LEU A 5 -21.99 -4.38 0.98
CA LEU A 5 -20.87 -3.63 0.43
C LEU A 5 -20.43 -4.45 -0.78
N ALA A 6 -20.77 -3.97 -1.98
CA ALA A 6 -20.26 -4.48 -3.24
C ALA A 6 -18.73 -4.70 -3.13
N PRO A 7 -18.14 -5.67 -3.86
CA PRO A 7 -16.69 -5.73 -3.98
C PRO A 7 -16.24 -4.35 -4.48
N ARG A 8 -15.55 -3.58 -3.64
CA ARG A 8 -14.87 -2.36 -4.08
C ARG A 8 -14.05 -2.78 -5.29
N SER A 9 -14.38 -2.24 -6.45
CA SER A 9 -13.80 -2.74 -7.68
C SER A 9 -12.28 -2.62 -7.56
N GLY A 10 -11.52 -3.55 -8.14
CA GLY A 10 -10.06 -3.47 -8.09
C GLY A 10 -9.52 -2.12 -8.62
N ALA A 11 -10.30 -1.44 -9.46
CA ALA A 11 -10.04 -0.10 -9.96
C ALA A 11 -10.11 0.97 -8.86
N ASP A 12 -11.12 0.96 -7.98
CA ASP A 12 -11.24 1.95 -6.88
C ASP A 12 -10.08 1.83 -5.89
N ALA A 13 -9.64 0.60 -5.61
CA ALA A 13 -8.50 0.33 -4.73
C ALA A 13 -7.19 0.82 -5.38
N LEU A 14 -7.03 0.62 -6.69
CA LEU A 14 -5.85 1.06 -7.43
C LEU A 14 -5.80 2.59 -7.56
N GLU A 15 -6.94 3.23 -7.82
CA GLU A 15 -7.05 4.69 -7.87
C GLU A 15 -6.68 5.32 -6.51
N ALA A 16 -7.16 4.76 -5.39
CA ALA A 16 -6.81 5.25 -4.05
C ALA A 16 -5.29 5.14 -3.76
N VAL A 17 -4.64 4.09 -4.26
CA VAL A 17 -3.19 3.90 -4.12
C VAL A 17 -2.41 4.89 -4.99
N ILE A 18 -2.80 5.04 -6.26
CA ILE A 18 -2.09 5.90 -7.23
C ILE A 18 -2.32 7.39 -6.94
N ALA A 19 -3.57 7.78 -6.65
CA ALA A 19 -3.96 9.18 -6.53
C ALA A 19 -3.78 9.73 -5.10
N ALA A 20 -4.10 8.94 -4.07
CA ALA A 20 -4.09 9.42 -2.69
C ALA A 20 -2.96 8.84 -1.83
N GLY A 21 -2.20 7.86 -2.36
CA GLY A 21 -1.19 7.14 -1.59
C GLY A 21 -1.76 6.34 -0.41
N ASP A 22 -3.09 6.14 -0.35
CA ASP A 22 -3.74 5.46 0.77
C ASP A 22 -3.82 3.95 0.53
N LEU A 23 -3.06 3.22 1.34
CA LEU A 23 -2.92 1.77 1.29
C LEU A 23 -3.86 1.05 2.26
N ASN A 24 -4.77 1.76 2.93
CA ASN A 24 -5.74 1.17 3.86
C ASN A 24 -6.65 0.13 3.22
N ASN A 25 -6.96 0.31 1.93
CA ASN A 25 -7.84 -0.58 1.19
C ASN A 25 -7.13 -1.84 0.66
N LEU A 26 -5.81 -1.94 0.85
CA LEU A 26 -5.03 -3.08 0.40
C LEU A 26 -5.01 -4.19 1.45
N SER A 27 -5.18 -5.42 1.00
CA SER A 27 -4.92 -6.61 1.80
C SER A 27 -3.45 -6.67 2.23
N ALA A 28 -3.13 -7.55 3.19
CA ALA A 28 -1.74 -7.77 3.58
C ALA A 28 -0.88 -8.28 2.40
N SER A 29 -1.42 -9.16 1.55
CA SER A 29 -0.71 -9.70 0.38
C SER A 29 -0.47 -8.62 -0.68
N GLN A 30 -1.45 -7.76 -0.94
CA GLN A 30 -1.30 -6.65 -1.89
C GLN A 30 -0.24 -5.63 -1.43
N ARG A 31 -0.19 -5.32 -0.14
CA ARG A 31 0.87 -4.46 0.42
C ARG A 31 2.24 -5.12 0.29
N LEU A 32 2.34 -6.42 0.57
CA LEU A 32 3.60 -7.13 0.42
C LEU A 32 4.10 -7.15 -1.03
N ASP A 33 3.21 -7.40 -1.99
CA ASP A 33 3.54 -7.37 -3.43
C ASP A 33 3.99 -5.97 -3.88
N LEU A 34 3.26 -4.92 -3.46
CA LEU A 34 3.64 -3.53 -3.71
C LEU A 34 5.03 -3.21 -3.16
N TYR A 35 5.31 -3.62 -1.92
CA TYR A 35 6.62 -3.40 -1.28
C TYR A 35 7.75 -4.07 -2.07
N GLN A 36 7.56 -5.33 -2.46
CA GLN A 36 8.57 -6.09 -3.21
C GLN A 36 8.83 -5.45 -4.59
N ARG A 37 7.77 -5.16 -5.36
CA ARG A 37 7.89 -4.53 -6.68
C ARG A 37 8.52 -3.15 -6.62
N THR A 38 8.19 -2.36 -5.59
CA THR A 38 8.79 -1.03 -5.40
C THR A 38 10.28 -1.16 -5.12
N CYS A 39 10.69 -2.08 -4.24
CA CYS A 39 12.10 -2.33 -3.99
C CYS A 39 12.83 -2.80 -5.26
N GLU A 40 12.26 -3.74 -6.00
CA GLU A 40 12.82 -4.24 -7.26
C GLU A 40 13.02 -3.13 -8.30
N THR A 41 12.00 -2.30 -8.51
CA THR A 41 12.04 -1.20 -9.49
C THR A 41 13.06 -0.13 -9.13
N LEU A 42 13.26 0.12 -7.83
CA LEU A 42 14.22 1.11 -7.33
C LEU A 42 15.62 0.54 -7.09
N GLY A 43 15.84 -0.76 -7.30
CA GLY A 43 17.11 -1.44 -7.01
C GLY A 43 17.45 -1.49 -5.52
N LEU A 44 16.45 -1.47 -4.64
CA LEU A 44 16.61 -1.53 -3.19
C LEU A 44 16.55 -2.97 -2.67
N ASN A 45 17.29 -3.28 -1.60
CA ASN A 45 17.20 -4.58 -0.94
C ASN A 45 15.96 -4.61 -0.02
N PRO A 46 14.92 -5.43 -0.28
CA PRO A 46 13.71 -5.46 0.54
C PRO A 46 13.98 -5.88 2.00
N LEU A 47 15.07 -6.62 2.24
CA LEU A 47 15.45 -7.13 3.56
C LEU A 47 16.13 -6.09 4.45
N THR A 48 16.58 -4.95 3.91
CA THR A 48 17.16 -3.85 4.71
C THR A 48 16.10 -2.89 5.25
N ARG A 49 14.82 -3.20 5.07
CA ARG A 49 13.68 -2.37 5.49
C ARG A 49 13.76 -0.93 4.94
N PRO A 50 14.04 -0.70 3.63
CA PRO A 50 14.25 0.64 3.06
C PRO A 50 12.97 1.49 2.95
N LEU A 51 11.81 0.85 3.00
CA LEU A 51 10.50 1.48 2.97
C LEU A 51 9.75 1.13 4.26
N GLU A 52 8.82 1.97 4.68
CA GLU A 52 8.02 1.74 5.88
C GLU A 52 6.57 2.16 5.70
N TYR A 53 5.67 1.41 6.32
CA TYR A 53 4.26 1.77 6.37
C TYR A 53 4.00 2.68 7.56
N LEU A 54 3.62 3.92 7.29
CA LEU A 54 3.27 4.91 8.32
C LEU A 54 1.77 5.12 8.34
N LYS A 55 1.20 5.24 9.55
CA LYS A 55 -0.18 5.67 9.73
C LYS A 55 -0.23 7.17 10.01
N LEU A 56 -0.74 7.95 9.06
CA LEU A 56 -0.91 9.39 9.20
C LEU A 56 -2.38 9.76 9.00
N GLN A 57 -2.98 10.45 9.97
CA GLN A 57 -4.36 10.93 9.91
C GLN A 57 -5.37 9.84 9.50
N GLY A 58 -5.18 8.62 10.02
CA GLY A 58 -6.04 7.47 9.71
C GLY A 58 -5.75 6.76 8.38
N ARG A 59 -4.79 7.23 7.57
CA ARG A 59 -4.36 6.60 6.31
C ARG A 59 -3.07 5.83 6.49
N THR A 60 -2.93 4.72 5.76
CA THR A 60 -1.66 3.97 5.70
C THR A 60 -0.93 4.41 4.44
N ILE A 61 0.27 4.97 4.59
CA ILE A 61 1.10 5.38 3.46
C ILE A 61 2.41 4.58 3.47
N MET A 62 3.05 4.43 2.31
CA MET A 62 4.41 3.89 2.19
C MET A 62 5.39 5.06 2.08
N TYR A 63 6.40 5.09 2.93
CA TYR A 63 7.40 6.15 2.97
C TYR A 63 8.81 5.57 2.91
N VAL A 64 9.71 6.26 2.20
CA VAL A 64 11.13 5.87 2.13
C VAL A 64 11.80 6.20 3.46
N ARG A 65 12.44 5.22 4.10
CA ARG A 65 13.23 5.54 5.28
C ARG A 65 14.50 6.26 4.83
N LYS A 66 14.73 7.44 5.38
CA LYS A 66 16.04 8.10 5.34
C LYS A 66 16.82 7.65 6.57
N GLU A 67 18.04 7.18 6.34
CA GLU A 67 19.07 7.04 7.37
C GLU A 67 19.94 8.31 7.38
#